data_AF-A0A660MAW0-F1
#
_entry.id   AF-A0A660MAW0-F1
#
_cell.length_a   1.000
_cell.length_b   1.000
_cell.length_c   1.000
_cell.angle_alpha   90.00
_cell.angle_beta   90.00
_cell.angle_gamma   90.00
#
_symmetry.space_group_name_H-M   'P 1'
#
loop_
_entity.id
_entity.type
_entity.pdbx_description
1 polymer ?
#
loop_
_entity_poly.entity_id
_entity_poly.type
_entity_poly.pdbx_seq_one_letter_code
_entity_poly.pdbx_strand_id
1 'polypeptide(L)'
;YAAEHPHAATEDELMQQLRRYKHRRQVRHIHAVVNGLIDEAAFLARTSALAETLISAALAWQHQALAARYGEPVDADGNPVPMLVLGMGKLGGGELNFSSDIDLIYAYRDNGTTRTTGKQKPQEHETWYRKLAQRLIHTLDTNTADGNVYRVDMRLRPFGQTGPLALSFAAMEQYYLIHGRDWERYALMKARPVAGDLEGGRQLLAALRPFTYRRYLDYAALTALSDMKQSINRQIREAGIERHIKLGAGGIREAEFTVQAIQMIYGGQYPALQTPNYLEALARIGERGLWRGEQTAALREAYLTLRRVENALQYEHEQQTHQLPEDEAAWQRLALACRAPDAASLQAQIRAARDTIHQHYNSTIAEDDDAPADQPGDDRLRDIDWRDPDDPRLARWLEQTLPDAAAREPVAARLAQFVRDTNWHRLPQSTQKHLDHILPALLEHSQQNGWHGLGGLLDLLTAVSGRSSYITMLAEQPALISHLHHIASRAAWLIQYIAAHPLVLDDIISERRLIPGKDALAQDLAARLQNIDDEETWQHALRDYKHVQTFKTAWADTHDKLPLMQV
;
A
#
# COMPACT_ATOMS: atom_id res chain seq x y z
N TYR A 1 3.13 -0.18 -34.60
CA TYR A 1 3.54 -1.54 -35.00
C TYR A 1 2.85 -1.98 -36.29
N ALA A 2 1.54 -2.26 -36.27
CA ALA A 2 0.80 -2.81 -37.42
C ALA A 2 0.87 -1.96 -38.70
N ALA A 3 0.94 -0.63 -38.58
CA ALA A 3 1.10 0.26 -39.75
C ALA A 3 2.49 0.19 -40.40
N GLU A 4 3.51 -0.33 -39.70
CA GLU A 4 4.90 -0.34 -40.14
C GLU A 4 5.41 -1.75 -40.50
N HIS A 5 4.64 -2.80 -40.18
CA HIS A 5 5.05 -4.19 -40.35
C HIS A 5 3.90 -5.00 -40.97
N PRO A 6 4.18 -5.79 -42.03
CA PRO A 6 3.19 -6.71 -42.59
C PRO A 6 2.84 -7.80 -41.56
N HIS A 7 1.66 -8.40 -41.70
CA HIS A 7 1.25 -9.53 -40.88
C HIS A 7 2.29 -10.67 -40.98
N ALA A 8 2.85 -11.09 -39.85
CA ALA A 8 3.80 -12.20 -39.79
C ALA A 8 3.10 -13.53 -40.12
N ALA A 9 3.66 -14.31 -41.06
CA ALA A 9 3.08 -15.60 -41.45
C ALA A 9 3.42 -16.70 -40.43
N THR A 10 4.54 -16.57 -39.73
CA THR A 10 5.04 -17.54 -38.75
C THR A 10 5.37 -16.90 -37.40
N GLU A 11 5.49 -17.73 -36.36
CA GLU A 11 5.87 -17.28 -35.01
C GLU A 11 7.29 -16.72 -34.99
N ASP A 12 8.21 -17.31 -35.73
CA ASP A 12 9.60 -16.85 -35.85
C ASP A 12 9.68 -15.46 -36.50
N GLU A 13 8.90 -15.23 -37.55
CA GLU A 13 8.80 -13.90 -38.20
C GLU A 13 8.25 -12.86 -37.22
N LEU A 14 7.19 -13.19 -36.48
CA LEU A 14 6.64 -12.31 -35.45
C LEU A 14 7.71 -11.97 -34.39
N MET A 15 8.38 -12.99 -33.86
CA MET A 15 9.40 -12.84 -32.83
C MET A 15 10.53 -11.92 -33.29
N GLN A 16 10.99 -12.07 -34.52
CA GLN A 16 12.01 -11.18 -35.11
C GLN A 16 11.49 -9.75 -35.29
N GLN A 17 10.29 -9.57 -35.84
CA GLN A 17 9.71 -8.24 -36.07
C GLN A 17 9.53 -7.46 -34.76
N LEU A 18 9.02 -8.10 -33.70
CA LEU A 18 8.81 -7.45 -32.40
C LEU A 18 10.13 -6.95 -31.78
N ARG A 19 11.18 -7.78 -31.82
CA ARG A 19 12.50 -7.44 -31.27
C ARG A 19 13.15 -6.29 -32.03
N ARG A 20 13.15 -6.34 -33.36
CA ARG A 20 13.68 -5.27 -34.21
C ARG A 20 12.92 -3.96 -34.02
N TYR A 21 11.59 -4.03 -33.89
CA TYR A 21 10.77 -2.86 -33.63
C TYR A 21 11.09 -2.24 -32.26
N LYS A 22 11.19 -3.06 -31.20
CA LYS A 22 11.58 -2.63 -29.86
C LYS A 22 12.91 -1.89 -29.90
N HIS A 23 13.97 -2.51 -30.43
CA HIS A 23 15.32 -1.93 -30.49
C HIS A 23 15.34 -0.60 -31.24
N ARG A 24 14.69 -0.53 -32.40
CA ARG A 24 14.59 0.72 -33.18
C ARG A 24 13.89 1.84 -32.39
N ARG A 25 12.88 1.51 -31.60
CA ARG A 25 12.14 2.49 -30.79
C ARG A 25 12.91 2.91 -29.55
N GLN A 26 13.56 1.98 -28.86
CA GLN A 26 14.44 2.25 -27.73
C GLN A 26 15.56 3.21 -28.11
N VAL A 27 16.28 2.97 -29.22
CA VAL A 27 17.33 3.88 -29.70
C VAL A 27 16.79 5.30 -29.94
N ARG A 28 15.59 5.42 -30.52
CA ARG A 28 14.93 6.73 -30.72
C ARG A 28 14.56 7.39 -29.39
N HIS A 29 14.11 6.63 -28.40
CA HIS A 29 13.78 7.16 -27.08
C HIS A 29 15.04 7.64 -26.34
N ILE A 30 16.13 6.85 -26.34
CA ILE A 30 17.44 7.26 -25.79
C ILE A 30 17.91 8.55 -26.46
N HIS A 31 17.94 8.58 -27.79
CA HIS A 31 18.34 9.77 -28.54
C HIS A 31 17.50 10.99 -28.13
N ALA A 32 16.19 10.84 -28.02
CA ALA A 32 15.31 11.94 -27.66
C ALA A 32 15.56 12.47 -26.23
N VAL A 33 15.71 11.59 -25.24
CA VAL A 33 15.87 12.01 -23.83
C VAL A 33 17.28 12.56 -23.55
N VAL A 34 18.33 11.94 -24.09
CA VAL A 34 19.72 12.37 -23.92
C VAL A 34 19.97 13.73 -24.59
N ASN A 35 19.32 14.00 -25.72
CA ASN A 35 19.41 15.31 -26.40
C ASN A 35 18.36 16.33 -25.91
N GLY A 36 17.58 16.00 -24.87
CA GLY A 36 16.59 16.91 -24.29
C GLY A 36 15.40 17.26 -25.18
N LEU A 37 15.12 16.44 -26.21
CA LEU A 37 13.92 16.58 -27.05
C LEU A 37 12.65 16.14 -26.31
N ILE A 38 12.81 15.32 -25.27
CA ILE A 38 11.76 14.95 -24.32
C ILE A 38 12.30 15.00 -22.90
N ASP A 39 11.41 15.16 -21.93
CA ASP A 39 11.72 15.02 -20.53
C ASP A 39 11.65 13.56 -20.06
N GLU A 40 12.02 13.34 -18.79
CA GLU A 40 12.06 12.01 -18.19
C GLU A 40 10.66 11.38 -18.09
N ALA A 41 9.65 12.17 -17.74
CA ALA A 41 8.28 11.70 -17.64
C ALA A 41 7.76 11.17 -19.00
N ALA A 42 8.03 11.90 -20.09
CA ALA A 42 7.69 11.46 -21.44
C ALA A 42 8.49 10.22 -21.87
N PHE A 43 9.76 10.10 -21.45
CA PHE A 43 10.55 8.89 -21.71
C PHE A 43 9.93 7.64 -21.05
N LEU A 44 9.55 7.74 -19.77
CA LEU A 44 8.88 6.67 -19.02
C LEU A 44 7.54 6.28 -19.65
N ALA A 45 6.71 7.27 -20.01
CA ALA A 45 5.42 7.04 -20.66
C ALA A 45 5.57 6.38 -22.04
N ARG A 46 6.52 6.83 -22.87
CA ARG A 46 6.78 6.26 -24.20
C ARG A 46 7.35 4.84 -24.13
N THR A 47 8.19 4.55 -23.13
CA THR A 47 8.73 3.21 -22.91
C THR A 47 7.61 2.25 -22.48
N SER A 48 6.69 2.70 -21.64
CA SER A 48 5.50 1.94 -21.25
C SER A 48 4.57 1.67 -22.44
N ALA A 49 4.25 2.71 -23.21
CA ALA A 49 3.41 2.57 -24.40
C ALA A 49 4.02 1.62 -25.46
N LEU A 50 5.36 1.59 -25.58
CA LEU A 50 6.06 0.63 -26.42
C LEU A 50 5.83 -0.81 -25.94
N ALA A 51 5.97 -1.07 -24.64
CA ALA A 51 5.70 -2.38 -24.05
C ALA A 51 4.26 -2.82 -24.30
N GLU A 52 3.28 -1.96 -24.01
CA GLU A 52 1.85 -2.23 -24.25
C GLU A 52 1.54 -2.55 -25.72
N THR A 53 2.17 -1.81 -26.64
CA THR A 53 2.03 -2.03 -28.09
C THR A 53 2.56 -3.41 -28.48
N LEU A 54 3.72 -3.80 -27.96
CA LEU A 54 4.38 -5.07 -28.27
C LEU A 54 3.62 -6.26 -27.66
N ILE A 55 3.15 -6.13 -26.41
CA ILE A 55 2.29 -7.11 -25.74
C ILE A 55 1.00 -7.31 -26.54
N SER A 56 0.35 -6.21 -26.94
CA SER A 56 -0.90 -6.27 -27.72
C SER A 56 -0.70 -6.94 -29.08
N ALA A 57 0.39 -6.64 -29.79
CA ALA A 57 0.70 -7.27 -31.07
C ALA A 57 0.98 -8.77 -30.92
N ALA A 58 1.77 -9.16 -29.92
CA ALA A 58 2.06 -10.56 -29.62
C ALA A 58 0.78 -11.33 -29.23
N LEU A 59 -0.04 -10.74 -28.35
CA LEU A 59 -1.31 -11.32 -27.91
C LEU A 59 -2.25 -11.57 -29.09
N ALA A 60 -2.46 -10.57 -29.95
CA ALA A 60 -3.37 -10.68 -31.08
C ALA A 60 -2.96 -11.81 -32.04
N TRP A 61 -1.67 -11.88 -32.39
CA TRP A 61 -1.16 -12.93 -33.28
C TRP A 61 -1.28 -14.31 -32.64
N GLN A 62 -0.90 -14.44 -31.36
CA GLN A 62 -0.97 -15.72 -30.64
C GLN A 62 -2.41 -16.20 -30.43
N HIS A 63 -3.34 -15.28 -30.16
CA HIS A 63 -4.76 -15.59 -30.07
C HIS A 63 -5.27 -16.16 -31.40
N GLN A 64 -5.01 -15.48 -32.51
CA GLN A 64 -5.46 -15.91 -33.83
C GLN A 64 -4.88 -17.28 -34.22
N ALA A 65 -3.59 -17.50 -33.99
CA ALA A 65 -2.94 -18.78 -34.26
C ALA A 65 -3.52 -19.92 -33.41
N LEU A 66 -3.83 -19.65 -32.15
CA LEU A 66 -4.40 -20.64 -31.23
C LEU A 66 -5.88 -20.93 -31.56
N ALA A 67 -6.65 -19.89 -31.89
CA ALA A 67 -8.05 -19.99 -32.29
C ALA A 67 -8.22 -20.82 -33.57
N ALA A 68 -7.34 -20.63 -34.57
CA ALA A 68 -7.35 -21.44 -35.79
C ALA A 68 -7.18 -22.95 -35.51
N ARG A 69 -6.43 -23.29 -34.45
CA ARG A 69 -6.13 -24.68 -34.10
C ARG A 69 -7.15 -25.33 -33.15
N TYR A 70 -7.70 -24.56 -32.22
CA TYR A 70 -8.51 -25.08 -31.11
C TYR A 70 -9.92 -24.49 -31.01
N GLY A 71 -10.31 -23.65 -31.97
CA GLY A 71 -11.56 -22.89 -31.91
C GLY A 71 -11.44 -21.61 -31.09
N GLU A 72 -12.46 -20.76 -31.23
CA GLU A 72 -12.54 -19.44 -30.59
C GLU A 72 -13.22 -19.57 -29.21
N PRO A 73 -12.63 -19.06 -28.12
CA PRO A 73 -13.31 -18.97 -26.82
C PRO A 73 -14.55 -18.08 -26.93
N VAL A 74 -15.70 -18.56 -26.46
CA VAL A 74 -16.96 -17.82 -26.53
C VAL A 74 -17.75 -17.91 -25.24
N ASP A 75 -18.55 -16.89 -24.98
CA ASP A 75 -19.54 -16.90 -23.90
C ASP A 75 -20.77 -17.75 -24.28
N ALA A 76 -21.77 -17.78 -23.39
CA ALA A 76 -23.01 -18.52 -23.60
C ALA A 76 -23.81 -18.05 -24.82
N ASP A 77 -23.68 -16.76 -25.19
CA ASP A 77 -24.35 -16.14 -26.33
C ASP A 77 -23.55 -16.29 -27.63
N GLY A 78 -22.35 -16.87 -27.56
CA GLY A 78 -21.45 -17.07 -28.68
C GLY A 78 -20.58 -15.86 -29.00
N ASN A 79 -20.51 -14.83 -28.15
CA ASN A 79 -19.59 -13.71 -28.35
C ASN A 79 -18.15 -14.13 -27.98
N PRO A 80 -17.12 -13.66 -28.71
CA PRO A 80 -15.74 -13.93 -28.36
C PRO A 80 -15.41 -13.45 -26.94
N VAL A 81 -14.67 -14.26 -26.19
CA VAL A 81 -14.10 -13.86 -24.90
C VAL A 81 -12.59 -13.63 -25.13
N PRO A 82 -12.11 -12.38 -25.13
CA PRO A 82 -10.69 -12.11 -25.22
C PRO A 82 -10.00 -12.33 -23.86
N MET A 83 -8.73 -12.71 -23.88
CA MET A 83 -7.90 -12.69 -22.68
C MET A 83 -7.63 -11.24 -22.25
N LEU A 84 -7.70 -10.97 -20.96
CA LEU A 84 -7.21 -9.74 -20.34
C LEU A 84 -5.74 -9.90 -19.95
N VAL A 85 -4.93 -8.87 -20.22
CA VAL A 85 -3.60 -8.72 -19.66
C VAL A 85 -3.57 -7.49 -18.75
N LEU A 86 -3.32 -7.71 -17.46
CA LEU A 86 -3.02 -6.67 -16.49
C LEU A 86 -1.51 -6.47 -16.42
N GLY A 87 -1.07 -5.23 -16.57
CA GLY A 87 0.28 -4.81 -16.24
C GLY A 87 0.34 -4.42 -14.76
N MET A 88 1.39 -4.86 -14.07
CA MET A 88 1.63 -4.58 -12.67
C MET A 88 2.87 -3.68 -12.51
N GLY A 89 3.15 -3.24 -11.28
CA GLY A 89 4.37 -2.50 -10.96
C GLY A 89 4.57 -1.26 -11.85
N LYS A 90 5.76 -1.14 -12.46
CA LYS A 90 6.11 0.00 -13.32
C LYS A 90 5.33 0.02 -14.64
N LEU A 91 5.00 -1.15 -15.21
CA LEU A 91 4.18 -1.23 -16.43
C LEU A 91 2.75 -0.74 -16.17
N GLY A 92 2.13 -1.24 -15.11
CA GLY A 92 0.79 -0.83 -14.76
C GLY A 92 0.69 0.65 -14.39
N GLY A 93 1.72 1.20 -13.74
CA GLY A 93 1.88 2.64 -13.50
C GLY A 93 2.18 3.49 -14.74
N GLY A 94 2.43 2.89 -15.91
CA GLY A 94 2.79 3.64 -17.12
C GLY A 94 4.16 4.32 -17.02
N GLU A 95 5.07 3.72 -16.26
CA GLU A 95 6.34 4.31 -15.86
C GLU A 95 7.53 3.34 -15.92
N LEU A 96 7.58 2.46 -16.92
CA LEU A 96 8.71 1.56 -17.15
C LEU A 96 10.04 2.30 -17.29
N ASN A 97 11.07 1.76 -16.63
CA ASN A 97 12.47 2.15 -16.89
C ASN A 97 12.95 1.48 -18.19
N PHE A 98 14.16 1.81 -18.64
CA PHE A 98 14.69 1.37 -19.93
C PHE A 98 14.84 -0.16 -20.05
N SER A 99 15.36 -0.81 -19.02
CA SER A 99 15.50 -2.26 -18.91
C SER A 99 14.75 -2.76 -17.68
N SER A 100 13.45 -3.00 -17.84
CA SER A 100 12.57 -3.57 -16.82
C SER A 100 12.06 -4.95 -17.22
N ASP A 101 11.73 -5.76 -16.22
CA ASP A 101 10.82 -6.88 -16.40
C ASP A 101 9.40 -6.33 -16.58
N ILE A 102 8.55 -7.07 -17.27
CA ILE A 102 7.12 -6.78 -17.30
C ILE A 102 6.39 -7.74 -16.39
N ASP A 103 5.87 -7.20 -15.29
CA ASP A 103 5.04 -7.94 -14.35
C ASP A 103 3.62 -8.03 -14.91
N LEU A 104 3.14 -9.25 -15.20
CA LEU A 104 1.85 -9.49 -15.85
C LEU A 104 0.95 -10.43 -15.04
N ILE A 105 -0.36 -10.19 -15.12
CA ILE A 105 -1.41 -11.12 -14.69
C ILE A 105 -2.37 -11.31 -15.86
N TYR A 106 -2.72 -12.57 -16.15
CA TYR A 106 -3.70 -12.90 -17.19
C TYR A 106 -5.03 -13.31 -16.57
N ALA A 107 -6.12 -12.87 -17.20
CA ALA A 107 -7.46 -13.25 -16.80
C ALA A 107 -8.41 -13.35 -17.99
N TYR A 108 -9.62 -13.88 -17.77
CA TYR A 108 -10.69 -13.93 -18.76
C TYR A 108 -12.04 -13.83 -18.03
N ARG A 109 -13.10 -13.36 -18.69
CA ARG A 109 -14.40 -13.09 -18.02
C ARG A 109 -15.00 -14.34 -17.40
N ASP A 110 -15.37 -15.28 -18.26
CA ASP A 110 -16.23 -16.40 -17.90
C ASP A 110 -15.63 -17.75 -18.27
N ASN A 111 -16.00 -18.76 -17.49
CA ASN A 111 -15.75 -20.15 -17.85
C ASN A 111 -16.64 -20.55 -19.05
N GLY A 112 -16.17 -21.49 -19.85
CA GLY A 112 -16.86 -21.87 -21.07
C GLY A 112 -15.98 -22.76 -21.94
N THR A 113 -16.40 -22.95 -23.19
CA THR A 113 -15.67 -23.77 -24.15
C THR A 113 -15.49 -23.06 -25.47
N THR A 114 -14.49 -23.47 -26.24
CA THR A 114 -14.29 -22.93 -27.56
C THR A 114 -15.38 -23.36 -28.55
N ARG A 115 -15.85 -22.41 -29.37
CA ARG A 115 -16.59 -22.69 -30.59
C ARG A 115 -15.62 -23.20 -31.66
N THR A 116 -15.88 -24.39 -32.17
CA THR A 116 -15.06 -25.01 -33.22
C THR A 116 -15.76 -24.96 -34.59
N THR A 117 -14.99 -24.77 -35.65
CA THR A 117 -15.46 -24.82 -37.04
C THR A 117 -14.95 -26.09 -37.70
N GLY A 118 -15.44 -27.26 -37.27
CA GLY A 118 -15.08 -28.54 -37.88
C GLY A 118 -15.04 -29.70 -36.88
N LYS A 119 -14.18 -30.70 -37.14
CA LYS A 119 -14.05 -31.91 -36.29
C LYS A 119 -13.22 -31.71 -35.01
N GLN A 120 -12.80 -30.48 -34.72
CA GLN A 120 -12.04 -30.16 -33.51
C GLN A 120 -12.95 -30.34 -32.28
N LYS A 121 -12.42 -30.95 -31.22
CA LYS A 121 -13.12 -31.02 -29.93
C LYS A 121 -13.06 -29.65 -29.24
N PRO A 122 -14.19 -29.13 -28.71
CA PRO A 122 -14.18 -27.95 -27.85
C PRO A 122 -13.15 -28.08 -26.73
N GLN A 123 -12.52 -26.97 -26.37
CA GLN A 123 -11.58 -26.87 -25.25
C GLN A 123 -12.17 -26.00 -24.16
N GLU A 124 -12.05 -26.43 -22.91
CA GLU A 124 -12.35 -25.60 -21.76
C GLU A 124 -11.48 -24.33 -21.77
N HIS A 125 -12.08 -23.18 -21.43
CA HIS A 125 -11.43 -21.88 -21.37
C HIS A 125 -10.14 -21.93 -20.54
N GLU A 126 -10.16 -22.54 -19.35
CA GLU A 126 -8.98 -22.67 -18.49
C GLU A 126 -7.79 -23.30 -19.24
N THR A 127 -8.04 -24.38 -19.98
CA THR A 127 -6.99 -25.07 -20.75
C THR A 127 -6.55 -24.25 -21.95
N TRP A 128 -7.46 -23.55 -22.62
CA TRP A 128 -7.16 -22.73 -23.78
C TRP A 128 -6.33 -21.49 -23.39
N TYR A 129 -6.75 -20.72 -22.38
CA TYR A 129 -6.03 -19.53 -21.91
C TYR A 129 -4.69 -19.87 -21.27
N ARG A 130 -4.56 -21.02 -20.60
CA ARG A 130 -3.25 -21.50 -20.13
C ARG A 130 -2.27 -21.68 -21.30
N LYS A 131 -2.71 -22.24 -22.44
CA LYS A 131 -1.88 -22.37 -23.64
C LYS A 131 -1.56 -21.00 -24.24
N LEU A 132 -2.53 -20.10 -24.32
CA LEU A 132 -2.31 -18.74 -24.82
C LEU A 132 -1.27 -18.00 -23.97
N ALA A 133 -1.41 -18.05 -22.65
CA ALA A 133 -0.46 -17.47 -21.70
C ALA A 133 0.97 -17.99 -21.91
N GLN A 134 1.13 -19.32 -22.04
CA GLN A 134 2.44 -19.93 -22.29
C GLN A 134 3.07 -19.47 -23.61
N ARG A 135 2.27 -19.40 -24.69
CA ARG A 135 2.74 -18.94 -26.00
C ARG A 135 3.09 -17.45 -25.99
N LEU A 136 2.32 -16.63 -25.29
CA LEU A 136 2.58 -15.20 -25.13
C LEU A 136 3.89 -14.96 -24.36
N ILE A 137 4.07 -15.65 -23.23
CA ILE A 137 5.33 -15.61 -22.46
C ILE A 137 6.50 -16.02 -23.35
N HIS A 138 6.38 -17.14 -24.08
CA HIS A 138 7.41 -17.61 -25.00
C HIS A 138 7.79 -16.56 -26.06
N THR A 139 6.79 -15.90 -26.68
CA THR A 139 7.02 -14.88 -27.72
C THR A 139 7.81 -13.69 -27.19
N LEU A 140 7.45 -13.23 -25.99
CA LEU A 140 8.00 -12.02 -25.38
C LEU A 140 9.37 -12.27 -24.75
N ASP A 141 9.55 -13.38 -24.04
CA ASP A 141 10.70 -13.60 -23.16
C ASP A 141 11.86 -14.35 -23.81
N THR A 142 11.60 -15.26 -24.76
CA THR A 142 12.64 -16.11 -25.35
C THR A 142 13.79 -15.28 -25.92
N ASN A 143 15.01 -15.56 -25.49
CA ASN A 143 16.18 -14.90 -26.03
C ASN A 143 16.56 -15.51 -27.38
N THR A 144 16.42 -14.76 -28.47
CA THR A 144 16.81 -15.16 -29.83
C THR A 144 18.10 -14.44 -30.25
N ALA A 145 18.53 -14.62 -31.51
CA ALA A 145 19.64 -13.85 -32.06
C ALA A 145 19.39 -12.33 -32.08
N ASP A 146 18.12 -11.90 -32.08
CA ASP A 146 17.71 -10.49 -32.00
C ASP A 146 17.45 -10.04 -30.53
N GLY A 147 17.80 -10.87 -29.53
CA GLY A 147 17.53 -10.62 -28.10
C GLY A 147 16.15 -11.13 -27.65
N ASN A 148 15.57 -10.52 -26.61
CA ASN A 148 14.16 -10.73 -26.23
C ASN A 148 13.34 -9.44 -26.35
N VAL A 149 12.01 -9.56 -26.31
CA VAL A 149 11.13 -8.39 -26.25
C VAL A 149 11.14 -7.86 -24.82
N TYR A 150 10.67 -8.65 -23.86
CA TYR A 150 10.79 -8.32 -22.44
C TYR A 150 10.88 -9.61 -21.64
N ARG A 151 11.64 -9.59 -20.55
CA ARG A 151 11.56 -10.61 -19.50
C ARG A 151 10.19 -10.52 -18.85
N VAL A 152 9.47 -11.64 -18.76
CA VAL A 152 8.10 -11.66 -18.24
C VAL A 152 8.09 -12.21 -16.82
N ASP A 153 7.58 -11.44 -15.87
CA ASP A 153 7.39 -11.89 -14.50
C ASP A 153 5.90 -12.13 -14.23
N MET A 154 5.57 -13.36 -13.82
CA MET A 154 4.21 -13.80 -13.51
C MET A 154 4.00 -14.02 -12.00
N ARG A 155 4.96 -13.66 -11.14
CA ARG A 155 4.95 -14.01 -9.70
C ARG A 155 3.87 -13.28 -8.89
N LEU A 156 3.38 -12.14 -9.37
CA LEU A 156 2.35 -11.35 -8.70
C LEU A 156 0.91 -11.87 -8.91
N ARG A 157 0.73 -12.91 -9.73
CA ARG A 157 -0.61 -13.51 -9.95
C ARG A 157 -1.12 -14.23 -8.70
N PRO A 158 -2.44 -14.43 -8.55
CA PRO A 158 -3.03 -15.25 -7.50
C PRO A 158 -2.33 -16.61 -7.33
N PHE A 159 -2.06 -16.97 -6.07
CA PHE A 159 -1.28 -18.17 -5.69
C PHE A 159 0.19 -18.17 -6.16
N GLY A 160 0.70 -17.06 -6.69
CA GLY A 160 2.10 -16.92 -7.10
C GLY A 160 2.53 -17.97 -8.12
N GLN A 161 3.73 -18.53 -7.94
CA GLN A 161 4.34 -19.47 -8.90
C GLN A 161 3.56 -20.79 -9.07
N THR A 162 2.83 -21.23 -8.04
CA THR A 162 2.06 -22.49 -8.08
C THR A 162 0.65 -22.30 -8.63
N GLY A 163 0.20 -21.05 -8.79
CA GLY A 163 -1.11 -20.72 -9.33
C GLY A 163 -1.24 -20.92 -10.83
N PRO A 164 -2.50 -21.04 -11.34
CA PRO A 164 -2.78 -21.05 -12.76
C PRO A 164 -2.22 -19.79 -13.45
N LEU A 165 -1.82 -19.92 -14.72
CA LEU A 165 -1.28 -18.79 -15.49
C LEU A 165 -2.34 -17.76 -15.89
N ALA A 166 -3.60 -18.17 -15.99
CA ALA A 166 -4.75 -17.32 -16.28
C ALA A 166 -5.94 -17.76 -15.44
N LEU A 167 -6.68 -16.81 -14.86
CA LEU A 167 -7.87 -17.06 -14.03
C LEU A 167 -9.13 -16.46 -14.64
N SER A 168 -10.29 -17.05 -14.36
CA SER A 168 -11.55 -16.36 -14.62
C SER A 168 -11.71 -15.16 -13.66
N PHE A 169 -12.53 -14.17 -14.03
CA PHE A 169 -12.77 -13.00 -13.17
C PHE A 169 -13.35 -13.43 -11.82
N ALA A 170 -14.34 -14.33 -11.85
CA ALA A 170 -14.93 -14.91 -10.64
C ALA A 170 -13.89 -15.59 -9.72
N ALA A 171 -12.95 -16.35 -10.29
CA ALA A 171 -11.89 -16.99 -9.50
C ALA A 171 -10.91 -15.98 -8.92
N MET A 172 -10.61 -14.90 -9.65
CA MET A 172 -9.75 -13.83 -9.17
C MET A 172 -10.41 -13.03 -8.03
N GLU A 173 -11.68 -12.70 -8.16
CA GLU A 173 -12.47 -12.04 -7.11
C GLU A 173 -12.55 -12.90 -5.84
N GLN A 174 -12.87 -14.19 -5.99
CA GLN A 174 -12.88 -15.12 -4.85
C GLN A 174 -11.52 -15.23 -4.16
N TYR A 175 -10.43 -15.26 -4.93
CA TYR A 175 -9.08 -15.30 -4.36
C TYR A 175 -8.81 -14.09 -3.48
N TYR A 176 -9.02 -12.87 -3.99
CA TYR A 176 -8.72 -11.66 -3.22
C TYR A 176 -9.67 -11.48 -2.03
N LEU A 177 -10.91 -11.97 -2.13
CA LEU A 177 -11.86 -11.96 -1.03
C LEU A 177 -11.44 -12.89 0.12
N ILE A 178 -11.00 -14.12 -0.19
CA ILE A 178 -10.77 -15.17 0.81
C ILE A 178 -9.30 -15.25 1.26
N HIS A 179 -8.36 -15.05 0.33
CA HIS A 179 -6.94 -15.32 0.51
C HIS A 179 -6.04 -14.08 0.33
N GLY A 180 -6.61 -12.94 -0.05
CA GLY A 180 -5.85 -11.74 -0.37
C GLY A 180 -5.08 -11.18 0.82
N ARG A 181 -3.77 -11.03 0.64
CA ARG A 181 -2.82 -10.54 1.66
C ARG A 181 -2.60 -9.04 1.55
N ASP A 182 -2.12 -8.42 2.63
CA ASP A 182 -1.95 -6.96 2.67
C ASP A 182 -0.92 -6.45 1.66
N TRP A 183 0.17 -7.17 1.43
CA TRP A 183 1.15 -6.79 0.38
C TRP A 183 0.56 -6.90 -1.04
N GLU A 184 -0.43 -7.77 -1.26
CA GLU A 184 -1.09 -7.91 -2.57
C GLU A 184 -1.98 -6.69 -2.85
N ARG A 185 -2.48 -6.02 -1.81
CA ARG A 185 -3.16 -4.72 -1.94
C ARG A 185 -2.19 -3.66 -2.46
N TYR A 186 -1.01 -3.57 -1.86
CA TYR A 186 0.07 -2.68 -2.31
C TYR A 186 0.43 -2.93 -3.78
N ALA A 187 0.56 -4.20 -4.20
CA ALA A 187 0.82 -4.55 -5.59
C ALA A 187 -0.33 -4.17 -6.55
N LEU A 188 -1.59 -4.43 -6.16
CA LEU A 188 -2.78 -4.14 -6.99
C LEU A 188 -3.02 -2.65 -7.19
N MET A 189 -2.51 -1.77 -6.33
CA MET A 189 -2.59 -0.31 -6.56
C MET A 189 -1.91 0.12 -7.85
N LYS A 190 -0.98 -0.69 -8.37
CA LYS A 190 -0.29 -0.46 -9.63
C LYS A 190 -0.93 -1.20 -10.80
N ALA A 191 -1.98 -1.99 -10.60
CA ALA A 191 -2.59 -2.79 -11.65
C ALA A 191 -3.31 -1.92 -12.68
N ARG A 192 -3.09 -2.21 -13.97
CA ARG A 192 -3.82 -1.56 -15.07
C ARG A 192 -4.00 -2.51 -16.25
N PRO A 193 -5.14 -2.50 -16.96
CA PRO A 193 -5.30 -3.23 -18.21
C PRO A 193 -4.36 -2.68 -19.28
N VAL A 194 -3.54 -3.53 -19.89
CA VAL A 194 -2.50 -3.13 -20.87
C VAL A 194 -2.67 -3.78 -22.24
N ALA A 195 -3.36 -4.91 -22.34
CA ALA A 195 -3.69 -5.56 -23.60
C ALA A 195 -4.93 -6.45 -23.48
N GLY A 196 -5.55 -6.76 -24.61
CA GLY A 196 -6.71 -7.65 -24.67
C GLY A 196 -8.00 -6.96 -24.24
N ASP A 197 -8.77 -7.59 -23.36
CA ASP A 197 -10.05 -7.04 -22.87
C ASP A 197 -9.88 -5.85 -21.89
N LEU A 198 -9.51 -4.68 -22.41
CA LEU A 198 -9.25 -3.49 -21.58
C LEU A 198 -10.48 -3.06 -20.76
N GLU A 199 -11.68 -3.18 -21.32
CA GLU A 199 -12.92 -2.82 -20.63
C GLU A 199 -13.22 -3.81 -19.50
N GLY A 200 -13.08 -5.12 -19.76
CA GLY A 200 -13.22 -6.15 -18.73
C GLY A 200 -12.21 -5.97 -17.61
N GLY A 201 -10.98 -5.58 -17.93
CA GLY A 201 -9.98 -5.25 -16.91
C GLY A 201 -10.37 -4.06 -16.03
N ARG A 202 -11.00 -3.02 -16.58
CA ARG A 202 -11.51 -1.90 -15.76
C ARG A 202 -12.62 -2.36 -14.83
N GLN A 203 -13.53 -3.20 -15.32
CA GLN A 203 -14.63 -3.76 -14.53
C GLN A 203 -14.11 -4.66 -13.40
N LEU A 204 -13.15 -5.54 -13.70
CA LEU A 204 -12.50 -6.38 -12.70
C LEU A 204 -11.79 -5.55 -11.62
N LEU A 205 -10.99 -4.55 -12.01
CA LEU A 205 -10.32 -3.69 -11.03
C LEU A 205 -11.31 -2.86 -10.20
N ALA A 206 -12.45 -2.45 -10.78
CA ALA A 206 -13.51 -1.81 -10.03
C ALA A 206 -14.15 -2.77 -8.99
N ALA A 207 -14.34 -4.04 -9.33
CA ALA A 207 -14.81 -5.06 -8.40
C ALA A 207 -13.79 -5.35 -7.28
N LEU A 208 -12.49 -5.33 -7.59
CA LEU A 208 -11.41 -5.51 -6.62
C LEU A 208 -11.09 -4.25 -5.79
N ARG A 209 -11.68 -3.10 -6.14
CA ARG A 209 -11.43 -1.82 -5.48
C ARG A 209 -11.60 -1.85 -3.95
N PRO A 210 -12.64 -2.50 -3.36
CA PRO A 210 -12.77 -2.59 -1.90
C PRO A 210 -11.64 -3.39 -1.24
N PHE A 211 -11.03 -4.34 -1.96
CA PHE A 211 -9.83 -5.04 -1.52
C PHE A 211 -8.60 -4.13 -1.63
N THR A 212 -8.40 -3.42 -2.74
CA THR A 212 -7.21 -2.58 -2.93
C THR A 212 -7.20 -1.34 -2.03
N TYR A 213 -8.33 -0.65 -1.89
CA TYR A 213 -8.46 0.62 -1.16
C TYR A 213 -9.48 0.51 -0.04
N ARG A 214 -9.02 0.23 1.19
CA ARG A 214 -9.89 0.12 2.37
C ARG A 214 -10.52 1.48 2.69
N ARG A 215 -11.83 1.49 2.91
CA ARG A 215 -12.56 2.69 3.31
C ARG A 215 -12.18 3.16 4.72
N TYR A 216 -12.06 2.20 5.63
CA TYR A 216 -11.61 2.41 6.99
C TYR A 216 -10.19 1.88 7.11
N LEU A 217 -9.29 2.72 7.58
CA LEU A 217 -7.94 2.28 7.90
C LEU A 217 -8.02 1.59 9.26
N ASP A 218 -8.07 0.27 9.22
CA ASP A 218 -7.96 -0.53 10.43
C ASP A 218 -6.50 -0.71 10.82
N TYR A 219 -6.31 -1.15 12.05
CA TYR A 219 -4.99 -1.40 12.60
C TYR A 219 -4.15 -2.37 11.75
N ALA A 220 -4.79 -3.42 11.22
CA ALA A 220 -4.13 -4.39 10.34
C ALA A 220 -3.50 -3.72 9.10
N ALA A 221 -4.12 -2.68 8.54
CA ALA A 221 -3.55 -1.92 7.44
C ALA A 221 -2.32 -1.09 7.87
N LEU A 222 -2.34 -0.51 9.08
CA LEU A 222 -1.21 0.24 9.62
C LEU A 222 -0.02 -0.68 9.96
N THR A 223 -0.27 -1.83 10.59
CA THR A 223 0.76 -2.84 10.85
C THR A 223 1.37 -3.33 9.55
N ALA A 224 0.56 -3.64 8.53
CA ALA A 224 1.07 -4.05 7.23
C ALA A 224 1.96 -2.99 6.57
N LEU A 225 1.61 -1.71 6.70
CA LEU A 225 2.44 -0.60 6.25
C LEU A 225 3.76 -0.50 7.03
N SER A 226 3.71 -0.67 8.36
CA SER A 226 4.89 -0.70 9.23
C SER A 226 5.81 -1.88 8.89
N ASP A 227 5.26 -3.08 8.73
CA ASP A 227 6.00 -4.29 8.32
C ASP A 227 6.70 -4.10 6.96
N MET A 228 6.00 -3.48 6.00
CA MET A 228 6.58 -3.13 4.70
C MET A 228 7.73 -2.13 4.85
N LYS A 229 7.56 -1.08 5.67
CA LYS A 229 8.60 -0.10 5.98
C LYS A 229 9.82 -0.76 6.63
N GLN A 230 9.62 -1.58 7.66
CA GLN A 230 10.68 -2.32 8.34
C GLN A 230 11.41 -3.28 7.39
N SER A 231 10.70 -3.93 6.47
CA SER A 231 11.32 -4.77 5.45
C SER A 231 12.22 -3.97 4.50
N ILE A 232 11.82 -2.75 4.14
CA ILE A 232 12.66 -1.84 3.34
C ILE A 232 13.90 -1.43 4.15
N ASN A 233 13.72 -1.03 5.41
CA ASN A 233 14.82 -0.62 6.31
C ASN A 233 15.83 -1.74 6.54
N ARG A 234 15.38 -3.00 6.71
CA ARG A 234 16.30 -4.16 6.80
C ARG A 234 17.16 -4.32 5.56
N GLN A 235 16.56 -4.17 4.37
CA GLN A 235 17.28 -4.34 3.11
C GLN A 235 18.30 -3.22 2.87
N ILE A 236 18.02 -1.99 3.32
CA ILE A 236 18.96 -0.86 3.22
C ILE A 236 20.24 -1.12 4.02
N ARG A 237 20.16 -1.86 5.14
CA ARG A 237 21.29 -2.20 6.01
C ARG A 237 22.20 -3.30 5.45
N GLU A 238 21.86 -3.92 4.32
CA GLU A 238 22.69 -4.93 3.68
C GLU A 238 23.94 -4.31 3.05
N ALA A 239 25.08 -4.99 3.17
CA ALA A 239 26.35 -4.49 2.64
C ALA A 239 26.29 -4.32 1.10
N GLY A 240 26.80 -3.20 0.59
CA GLY A 240 26.86 -2.89 -0.84
C GLY A 240 25.59 -2.24 -1.43
N ILE A 241 24.57 -1.98 -0.62
CA ILE A 241 23.32 -1.32 -1.05
C ILE A 241 23.43 0.21 -1.10
N GLU A 242 24.42 0.82 -0.45
CA GLU A 242 24.61 2.28 -0.42
C GLU A 242 24.66 2.92 -1.81
N ARG A 243 25.34 2.26 -2.76
CA ARG A 243 25.47 2.72 -4.15
C ARG A 243 24.33 2.28 -5.06
N HIS A 244 23.35 1.53 -4.53
CA HIS A 244 22.21 1.04 -5.27
C HIS A 244 21.09 2.09 -5.30
N ILE A 245 20.90 2.80 -6.41
CA ILE A 245 19.99 3.96 -6.51
C ILE A 245 18.51 3.63 -6.22
N LYS A 246 18.13 2.36 -6.37
CA LYS A 246 16.75 1.89 -6.15
C LYS A 246 16.50 1.39 -4.72
N LEU A 247 17.51 0.79 -4.08
CA LEU A 247 17.34 0.03 -2.83
C LEU A 247 18.04 0.67 -1.64
N GLY A 248 19.05 1.51 -1.86
CA GLY A 248 19.70 2.26 -0.79
C GLY A 248 18.82 3.39 -0.26
N ALA A 249 19.21 3.92 0.90
CA ALA A 249 18.52 5.02 1.57
C ALA A 249 18.26 6.20 0.62
N GLY A 250 17.05 6.74 0.62
CA GLY A 250 16.61 7.78 -0.30
C GLY A 250 16.37 7.29 -1.74
N GLY A 251 16.37 5.98 -1.97
CA GLY A 251 16.28 5.40 -3.31
C GLY A 251 14.87 5.41 -3.90
N ILE A 252 14.76 4.98 -5.16
CA ILE A 252 13.50 4.92 -5.91
C ILE A 252 12.42 4.12 -5.17
N ARG A 253 12.79 3.04 -4.47
CA ARG A 253 11.82 2.22 -3.71
C ARG A 253 11.24 2.96 -2.50
N GLU A 254 12.04 3.74 -1.78
CA GLU A 254 11.53 4.58 -0.69
C GLU A 254 10.57 5.65 -1.23
N ALA A 255 10.90 6.26 -2.37
CA ALA A 255 10.00 7.22 -3.01
C ALA A 255 8.66 6.57 -3.40
N GLU A 256 8.70 5.41 -4.08
CA GLU A 256 7.51 4.62 -4.46
C GLU A 256 6.67 4.26 -3.23
N PHE A 257 7.31 3.79 -2.16
CA PHE A 257 6.64 3.46 -0.90
C PHE A 257 5.98 4.68 -0.26
N THR A 258 6.66 5.82 -0.21
CA THR A 258 6.17 7.05 0.41
C THR A 258 4.84 7.49 -0.20
N VAL A 259 4.73 7.52 -1.53
CA VAL A 259 3.49 7.91 -2.23
C VAL A 259 2.41 6.83 -2.10
N GLN A 260 2.77 5.55 -2.25
CA GLN A 260 1.80 4.46 -2.13
C GLN A 260 1.26 4.29 -0.70
N ALA A 261 2.07 4.55 0.33
CA ALA A 261 1.60 4.56 1.72
C ALA A 261 0.49 5.60 1.91
N ILE A 262 0.63 6.81 1.37
CA ILE A 262 -0.43 7.83 1.39
C ILE A 262 -1.67 7.36 0.62
N GLN A 263 -1.50 6.72 -0.54
CA GLN A 263 -2.61 6.14 -1.29
C GLN A 263 -3.29 4.97 -0.52
N MET A 264 -2.56 4.19 0.27
CA MET A 264 -3.16 3.16 1.13
C MET A 264 -3.96 3.77 2.29
N ILE A 265 -3.40 4.79 2.94
CA ILE A 265 -4.03 5.47 4.09
C ILE A 265 -5.30 6.22 3.65
N TYR A 266 -5.24 6.92 2.52
CA TYR A 266 -6.27 7.87 2.12
C TYR A 266 -7.04 7.49 0.85
N GLY A 267 -6.58 6.51 0.07
CA GLY A 267 -7.18 6.17 -1.22
C GLY A 267 -8.61 5.64 -1.13
N GLY A 268 -9.00 5.00 -0.02
CA GLY A 268 -10.39 4.60 0.21
C GLY A 268 -11.34 5.78 0.49
N GLN A 269 -10.81 6.89 1.02
CA GLN A 269 -11.57 8.12 1.28
C GLN A 269 -11.52 9.09 0.09
N TYR A 270 -10.43 9.08 -0.68
CA TYR A 270 -10.20 9.99 -1.79
C TYR A 270 -9.97 9.19 -3.09
N PRO A 271 -11.03 8.96 -3.90
CA PRO A 271 -10.94 8.25 -5.17
C PRO A 271 -9.90 8.81 -6.14
N ALA A 272 -9.62 10.12 -6.09
CA ALA A 272 -8.59 10.75 -6.93
C ALA A 272 -7.18 10.21 -6.68
N LEU A 273 -6.91 9.62 -5.50
CA LEU A 273 -5.64 8.97 -5.18
C LEU A 273 -5.55 7.54 -5.74
N GLN A 274 -6.60 7.00 -6.34
CA GLN A 274 -6.63 5.64 -6.87
C GLN A 274 -6.10 5.56 -8.31
N THR A 275 -4.93 6.15 -8.52
CA THR A 275 -4.20 6.07 -9.79
C THR A 275 -2.97 5.18 -9.63
N PRO A 276 -2.66 4.32 -10.62
CA PRO A 276 -1.46 3.53 -10.57
C PRO A 276 -0.20 4.34 -10.88
N ASN A 277 -0.30 5.54 -11.47
CA ASN A 277 0.88 6.32 -11.86
C ASN A 277 1.46 7.12 -10.68
N TYR A 278 2.76 6.97 -10.41
CA TYR A 278 3.43 7.66 -9.30
C TYR A 278 3.31 9.19 -9.36
N LEU A 279 3.60 9.79 -10.52
CA LEU A 279 3.61 11.26 -10.67
C LEU A 279 2.20 11.84 -10.60
N GLU A 280 1.20 11.12 -11.12
CA GLU A 280 -0.20 11.50 -10.96
C GLU A 280 -0.61 11.41 -9.49
N ALA A 281 -0.33 10.29 -8.80
CA ALA A 281 -0.63 10.15 -7.38
C ALA A 281 -0.01 11.28 -6.56
N LEU A 282 1.25 11.61 -6.80
CA LEU A 282 1.96 12.71 -6.13
C LEU A 282 1.29 14.07 -6.39
N ALA A 283 0.86 14.34 -7.62
CA ALA A 283 0.12 15.56 -7.94
C ALA A 283 -1.22 15.64 -7.19
N ARG A 284 -1.97 14.53 -7.14
CA ARG A 284 -3.26 14.44 -6.42
C ARG A 284 -3.10 14.61 -4.91
N ILE A 285 -2.00 14.12 -4.33
CA ILE A 285 -1.65 14.36 -2.93
C ILE A 285 -1.47 15.86 -2.65
N GLY A 286 -0.77 16.57 -3.55
CA GLY A 286 -0.57 18.02 -3.45
C GLY A 286 -1.85 18.82 -3.65
N GLU A 287 -2.65 18.49 -4.67
CA GLU A 287 -3.95 19.12 -4.94
C GLU A 287 -4.91 19.01 -3.75
N ARG A 288 -4.83 17.92 -2.98
CA ARG A 288 -5.66 17.70 -1.79
C ARG A 288 -5.13 18.42 -0.54
N GLY A 289 -3.91 18.95 -0.59
CA GLY A 289 -3.26 19.58 0.56
C GLY A 289 -2.81 18.59 1.63
N LEU A 290 -2.66 17.30 1.29
CA LEU A 290 -2.11 16.30 2.21
C LEU A 290 -0.64 16.58 2.50
N TRP A 291 0.09 17.05 1.48
CA TRP A 291 1.42 17.63 1.61
C TRP A 291 1.43 19.05 1.03
N ARG A 292 2.38 19.87 1.49
CA ARG A 292 2.60 21.22 0.94
C ARG A 292 3.06 21.12 -0.51
N GLY A 293 2.69 22.11 -1.34
CA GLY A 293 3.10 22.15 -2.74
C GLY A 293 4.61 22.02 -2.93
N GLU A 294 5.40 22.70 -2.10
CA GLU A 294 6.87 22.62 -2.09
C GLU A 294 7.39 21.19 -1.85
N GLN A 295 6.76 20.45 -0.93
CA GLN A 295 7.11 19.06 -0.63
C GLN A 295 6.86 18.15 -1.84
N THR A 296 5.68 18.28 -2.47
CA THR A 296 5.35 17.48 -3.66
C THR A 296 6.24 17.82 -4.84
N ALA A 297 6.61 19.09 -5.03
CA ALA A 297 7.51 19.52 -6.08
C ALA A 297 8.93 18.98 -5.86
N ALA A 298 9.45 19.08 -4.62
CA ALA A 298 10.76 18.55 -4.28
C ALA A 298 10.84 17.03 -4.48
N LEU A 299 9.84 16.28 -4.03
CA LEU A 299 9.80 14.82 -4.20
C LEU A 299 9.66 14.42 -5.68
N ARG A 300 8.89 15.18 -6.48
CA ARG A 300 8.78 14.99 -7.93
C ARG A 300 10.15 15.11 -8.61
N GLU A 301 10.87 16.20 -8.34
CA GLU A 301 12.18 16.44 -8.94
C GLU A 301 13.21 15.40 -8.49
N ALA A 302 13.21 15.04 -7.20
CA ALA A 302 14.06 13.99 -6.66
C ALA A 302 13.80 12.64 -7.34
N TYR A 303 12.54 12.24 -7.47
CA TYR A 303 12.14 11.01 -8.14
C TYR A 303 12.60 10.99 -9.60
N LEU A 304 12.29 12.05 -10.37
CA LEU A 304 12.67 12.13 -11.78
C LEU A 304 14.19 12.16 -11.97
N THR A 305 14.94 12.75 -11.04
CA THR A 305 16.41 12.71 -11.04
C THR A 305 16.91 11.27 -10.91
N LEU A 306 16.39 10.50 -9.95
CA LEU A 306 16.80 9.10 -9.78
C LEU A 306 16.34 8.21 -10.94
N ARG A 307 15.14 8.43 -11.51
CA ARG A 307 14.68 7.70 -12.71
C ARG A 307 15.58 7.98 -13.92
N ARG A 308 16.03 9.22 -14.11
CA ARG A 308 16.99 9.56 -15.18
C ARG A 308 18.31 8.81 -15.03
N VAL A 309 18.86 8.81 -13.82
CA VAL A 309 20.10 8.08 -13.51
C VAL A 309 19.91 6.59 -13.72
N GLU A 310 18.80 6.01 -13.24
CA GLU A 310 18.44 4.61 -13.45
C GLU A 310 18.39 4.26 -14.93
N ASN A 311 17.68 5.04 -15.72
CA ASN A 311 17.58 4.80 -17.16
C ASN A 311 18.95 4.92 -17.84
N ALA A 312 19.72 5.95 -17.51
CA ALA A 312 21.04 6.19 -18.09
C ALA A 312 22.05 5.07 -17.81
N LEU A 313 22.04 4.49 -16.61
CA LEU A 313 22.87 3.33 -16.27
C LEU A 313 22.54 2.10 -17.15
N GLN A 314 21.29 1.97 -17.58
CA GLN A 314 20.80 0.80 -18.31
C GLN A 314 21.02 0.89 -19.83
N TYR A 315 21.32 2.08 -20.37
CA TYR A 315 21.45 2.28 -21.83
C TYR A 315 22.60 1.49 -22.46
N GLU A 316 23.75 1.39 -21.79
CA GLU A 316 24.99 0.88 -22.39
C GLU A 316 24.92 -0.62 -22.72
N HIS A 317 24.27 -1.41 -21.86
CA HIS A 317 24.23 -2.87 -21.99
C HIS A 317 22.81 -3.45 -22.04
N GLU A 318 21.78 -2.60 -22.04
CA GLU A 318 20.37 -3.03 -21.88
C GLU A 318 20.15 -3.91 -20.63
N GLN A 319 20.98 -3.74 -19.60
CA GLN A 319 20.96 -4.57 -18.38
C GLN A 319 20.19 -3.89 -17.25
N GLN A 320 19.63 -4.70 -16.34
CA GLN A 320 18.99 -4.25 -15.10
C GLN A 320 20.00 -3.84 -14.03
N THR A 321 20.87 -2.88 -14.37
CA THR A 321 21.80 -2.31 -13.40
C THR A 321 21.13 -1.16 -12.64
N HIS A 322 21.45 -1.08 -11.35
CA HIS A 322 21.05 -0.01 -10.45
C HIS A 322 22.24 0.47 -9.59
N GLN A 323 23.44 -0.07 -9.86
CA GLN A 323 24.65 0.26 -9.11
C GLN A 323 25.29 1.50 -9.74
N LEU A 324 25.59 2.49 -8.93
CA LEU A 324 26.37 3.64 -9.37
C LEU A 324 27.79 3.20 -9.76
N PRO A 325 28.42 3.88 -10.74
CA PRO A 325 29.75 3.52 -11.20
C PRO A 325 30.84 3.73 -10.13
N GLU A 326 31.96 3.03 -10.28
CA GLU A 326 33.15 3.22 -9.44
C GLU A 326 34.21 4.08 -10.12
N ASP A 327 34.35 3.94 -11.44
CA ASP A 327 35.39 4.63 -12.20
C ASP A 327 34.93 5.99 -12.72
N GLU A 328 35.88 6.92 -12.82
CA GLU A 328 35.64 8.29 -13.26
C GLU A 328 35.09 8.35 -14.69
N ALA A 329 35.56 7.47 -15.59
CA ALA A 329 35.14 7.50 -16.99
C ALA A 329 33.65 7.12 -17.15
N ALA A 330 33.17 6.13 -16.39
CA ALA A 330 31.76 5.77 -16.35
C ALA A 330 30.91 6.87 -15.71
N TRP A 331 31.41 7.56 -14.68
CA TRP A 331 30.73 8.74 -14.13
C TRP A 331 30.58 9.88 -15.14
N GLN A 332 31.62 10.15 -15.94
CA GLN A 332 31.55 11.16 -17.01
C GLN A 332 30.52 10.78 -18.09
N ARG A 333 30.48 9.50 -18.50
CA ARG A 333 29.43 9.02 -19.43
C ARG A 333 28.02 9.17 -18.85
N LEU A 334 27.86 8.84 -17.58
CA LEU A 334 26.58 8.95 -16.87
C LEU A 334 26.14 10.42 -16.75
N ALA A 335 27.06 11.33 -16.41
CA ALA A 335 26.80 12.77 -16.34
C ALA A 335 26.32 13.31 -17.70
N LEU A 336 27.01 12.94 -18.79
CA LEU A 336 26.61 13.32 -20.14
C LEU A 336 25.21 12.80 -20.49
N ALA A 337 24.94 11.52 -20.24
CA ALA A 337 23.63 10.91 -20.49
C ALA A 337 22.51 11.55 -19.67
N CYS A 338 22.80 11.96 -18.43
CA CYS A 338 21.86 12.66 -17.55
C CYS A 338 21.76 14.16 -17.84
N ARG A 339 22.54 14.69 -18.78
CA ARG A 339 22.68 16.12 -19.10
C ARG A 339 23.13 16.96 -17.91
N ALA A 340 23.98 16.39 -17.06
CA ALA A 340 24.66 17.11 -15.99
C ALA A 340 25.96 17.75 -16.54
N PRO A 341 26.41 18.90 -15.99
CA PRO A 341 27.64 19.57 -16.45
C PRO A 341 28.89 18.71 -16.31
N ASP A 342 28.99 17.97 -15.19
CA ASP A 342 30.10 17.10 -14.86
C ASP A 342 29.66 16.02 -13.85
N ALA A 343 30.55 15.05 -13.60
CA ALA A 343 30.34 13.97 -12.65
C ALA A 343 30.02 14.47 -11.23
N ALA A 344 30.73 15.49 -10.75
CA ALA A 344 30.57 16.03 -9.40
C ALA A 344 29.17 16.65 -9.20
N SER A 345 28.69 17.38 -10.21
CA SER A 345 27.35 17.98 -10.24
C SER A 345 26.27 16.90 -10.22
N LEU A 346 26.44 15.83 -10.99
CA LEU A 346 25.50 14.71 -10.97
C LEU A 346 25.47 14.00 -9.61
N GLN A 347 26.64 13.73 -9.02
CA GLN A 347 26.74 13.13 -7.69
C GLN A 347 26.04 13.99 -6.61
N ALA A 348 26.20 15.31 -6.69
CA ALA A 348 25.52 16.25 -5.79
C ALA A 348 24.00 16.23 -5.99
N GLN A 349 23.52 16.19 -7.24
CA GLN A 349 22.08 16.08 -7.55
C GLN A 349 21.49 14.76 -7.03
N ILE A 350 22.20 13.63 -7.21
CA ILE A 350 21.79 12.33 -6.68
C ILE A 350 21.70 12.38 -5.15
N ARG A 351 22.69 12.96 -4.48
CA ARG A 351 22.69 13.08 -3.01
C ARG A 351 21.50 13.90 -2.53
N ALA A 352 21.30 15.09 -3.09
CA ALA A 352 20.18 15.96 -2.72
C ALA A 352 18.81 15.29 -2.96
N ALA A 353 18.66 14.56 -4.07
CA ALA A 353 17.45 13.80 -4.37
C ALA A 353 17.22 12.69 -3.34
N ARG A 354 18.26 11.93 -2.98
CA ARG A 354 18.17 10.86 -1.98
C ARG A 354 17.84 11.42 -0.59
N ASP A 355 18.49 12.51 -0.17
CA ASP A 355 18.22 13.15 1.12
C ASP A 355 16.75 13.61 1.19
N THR A 356 16.24 14.22 0.12
CA THR A 356 14.83 14.64 0.00
C THR A 356 13.89 13.45 0.15
N ILE A 357 14.13 12.37 -0.61
CA ILE A 357 13.29 11.16 -0.56
C ILE A 357 13.34 10.53 0.83
N HIS A 358 14.53 10.41 1.41
CA HIS A 358 14.71 9.76 2.71
C HIS A 358 14.01 10.55 3.84
N GLN A 359 14.10 11.88 3.80
CA GLN A 359 13.37 12.74 4.74
C GLN A 359 11.85 12.52 4.63
N HIS A 360 11.32 12.46 3.40
CA HIS A 360 9.90 12.19 3.19
C HIS A 360 9.49 10.80 3.67
N TYR A 361 10.29 9.78 3.35
CA TYR A 361 10.08 8.40 3.76
C TYR A 361 10.02 8.24 5.29
N ASN A 362 10.94 8.88 6.02
CA ASN A 362 10.94 8.84 7.49
C ASN A 362 9.71 9.57 8.07
N SER A 363 9.27 10.67 7.45
CA SER A 363 8.10 11.43 7.91
C SER A 363 6.72 10.84 7.57
N THR A 364 6.65 9.87 6.64
CA THR A 364 5.35 9.39 6.09
C THR A 364 4.62 8.46 7.05
N ILE A 365 5.37 7.63 7.76
CA ILE A 365 4.87 6.76 8.83
C ILE A 365 5.84 6.97 9.97
N ALA A 366 5.35 7.47 11.10
CA ALA A 366 6.16 7.59 12.31
C ALA A 366 6.85 6.24 12.55
N GLU A 367 8.18 6.26 12.59
CA GLU A 367 8.91 5.09 13.04
C GLU A 367 8.58 4.92 14.52
N ASP A 368 8.16 3.73 14.91
CA ASP A 368 8.48 3.21 16.24
C ASP A 368 10.00 3.00 16.31
N ASP A 369 10.78 4.05 16.06
CA ASP A 369 12.20 4.10 16.42
C ASP A 369 12.34 4.09 17.95
N ASP A 370 11.22 4.25 18.66
CA ASP A 370 10.96 3.77 20.00
C ASP A 370 9.95 2.61 19.98
N ALA A 371 10.22 1.50 19.30
CA ALA A 371 9.85 0.23 19.93
C ALA A 371 10.58 0.29 21.28
N PRO A 372 9.88 0.45 22.43
CA PRO A 372 10.53 0.88 23.65
C PRO A 372 11.66 -0.10 23.92
N ALA A 373 12.89 0.35 23.70
CA ALA A 373 14.08 -0.39 24.03
C ALA A 373 13.98 -0.56 25.53
N ASP A 374 13.58 -1.76 25.99
CA ASP A 374 13.41 -2.16 27.39
C ASP A 374 13.45 -0.93 28.30
N GLN A 375 12.40 -0.09 28.24
CA GLN A 375 12.31 0.96 29.24
C GLN A 375 12.33 0.21 30.58
N PRO A 376 13.15 0.63 31.56
CA PRO A 376 13.19 -0.01 32.86
C PRO A 376 11.86 0.28 33.55
N GLY A 377 10.82 -0.43 33.14
CA GLY A 377 9.60 -0.61 33.89
C GLY A 377 9.94 -1.43 35.13
N ASP A 378 9.06 -1.37 36.11
CA ASP A 378 9.21 -2.18 37.31
C ASP A 378 9.10 -3.66 36.93
N ASP A 379 10.23 -4.37 36.87
CA ASP A 379 10.29 -5.80 36.53
C ASP A 379 9.30 -6.64 37.37
N ARG A 380 8.90 -6.14 38.55
CA ARG A 380 7.88 -6.76 39.41
C ARG A 380 6.47 -6.80 38.81
N LEU A 381 6.12 -5.92 37.88
CA LEU A 381 4.82 -5.90 37.21
C LEU A 381 4.74 -6.88 36.03
N ARG A 382 5.89 -7.28 35.46
CA ARG A 382 5.98 -8.16 34.28
C ARG A 382 5.58 -9.61 34.58
N ASP A 383 5.71 -10.02 35.85
CA ASP A 383 5.41 -11.38 36.33
C ASP A 383 4.00 -11.54 36.91
N ILE A 384 3.13 -10.52 36.85
CA ILE A 384 1.76 -10.62 37.38
C ILE A 384 0.89 -11.44 36.43
N ASP A 385 0.13 -12.41 36.95
CA ASP A 385 -0.88 -13.10 36.15
C ASP A 385 -2.18 -12.30 36.14
N TRP A 386 -2.38 -11.48 35.10
CA TRP A 386 -3.58 -10.65 34.93
C TRP A 386 -4.90 -11.42 34.76
N ARG A 387 -4.83 -12.76 34.74
CA ARG A 387 -6.00 -13.65 34.72
C ARG A 387 -6.51 -13.97 36.12
N ASP A 388 -5.70 -13.77 37.15
CA ASP A 388 -6.06 -13.99 38.54
C ASP A 388 -6.34 -12.64 39.24
N PRO A 389 -7.60 -12.34 39.60
CA PRO A 389 -7.94 -11.09 40.28
C PRO A 389 -7.32 -10.98 41.68
N ASP A 390 -6.89 -12.10 42.26
CA ASP A 390 -6.33 -12.19 43.61
C ASP A 390 -4.81 -12.53 43.58
N ASP A 391 -4.13 -12.27 42.45
CA ASP A 391 -2.70 -12.56 42.30
C ASP A 391 -1.87 -11.91 43.46
N PRO A 392 -1.12 -12.71 44.24
CA PRO A 392 -0.41 -12.22 45.41
C PRO A 392 0.75 -11.28 45.08
N ARG A 393 1.25 -11.27 43.84
CA ARG A 393 2.29 -10.35 43.34
C ARG A 393 1.70 -8.97 43.09
N LEU A 394 0.49 -8.89 42.50
CA LEU A 394 -0.23 -7.63 42.33
C LEU A 394 -0.57 -6.99 43.67
N ALA A 395 -1.09 -7.78 44.63
CA ALA A 395 -1.39 -7.31 45.97
C ALA A 395 -0.15 -6.72 46.66
N ARG A 396 0.99 -7.43 46.60
CA ARG A 396 2.26 -6.98 47.16
C ARG A 396 2.79 -5.71 46.48
N TRP A 397 2.65 -5.60 45.16
CA TRP A 397 3.07 -4.41 44.43
C TRP A 397 2.21 -3.19 44.81
N LEU A 398 0.89 -3.36 44.93
CA LEU A 398 -0.02 -2.31 45.37
C LEU A 398 0.26 -1.88 46.82
N GLU A 399 0.57 -2.80 47.74
CA GLU A 399 0.97 -2.47 49.12
C GLU A 399 2.23 -1.61 49.19
N GLN A 400 3.19 -1.85 48.31
CA GLN A 400 4.45 -1.10 48.25
C GLN A 400 4.28 0.27 47.58
N THR A 401 3.37 0.36 46.61
CA THR A 401 3.14 1.57 45.80
C THR A 401 2.11 2.51 46.43
N LEU A 402 1.10 1.96 47.11
CA LEU A 402 0.05 2.66 47.85
C LEU A 402 0.01 2.15 49.30
N PRO A 403 0.86 2.68 50.20
CA PRO A 403 0.92 2.23 51.59
C PRO A 403 -0.36 2.54 52.38
N ASP A 404 -1.09 3.60 51.99
CA ASP A 404 -2.36 3.97 52.58
C ASP A 404 -3.49 3.02 52.12
N ALA A 405 -4.04 2.27 53.07
CA ALA A 405 -5.11 1.31 52.82
C ALA A 405 -6.38 1.97 52.23
N ALA A 406 -6.70 3.20 52.66
CA ALA A 406 -7.91 3.90 52.19
C ALA A 406 -7.83 4.28 50.70
N ALA A 407 -6.63 4.54 50.19
CA ALA A 407 -6.38 4.80 48.77
C ALA A 407 -6.17 3.50 47.95
N ARG A 408 -5.59 2.47 48.57
CA ARG A 408 -5.29 1.18 47.91
C ARG A 408 -6.55 0.34 47.64
N GLU A 409 -7.46 0.24 48.60
CA GLU A 409 -8.64 -0.64 48.50
C GLU A 409 -9.51 -0.36 47.25
N PRO A 410 -9.84 0.91 46.90
CA PRO A 410 -10.60 1.20 45.68
C PRO A 410 -9.87 0.80 44.39
N VAL A 411 -8.56 0.99 44.33
CA VAL A 411 -7.73 0.64 43.16
C VAL A 411 -7.67 -0.88 42.98
N ALA A 412 -7.39 -1.61 44.06
CA ALA A 412 -7.36 -3.07 44.07
C ALA A 412 -8.71 -3.66 43.66
N ALA A 413 -9.81 -3.15 44.24
CA ALA A 413 -11.16 -3.58 43.91
C ALA A 413 -11.48 -3.35 42.43
N ARG A 414 -11.01 -2.23 41.85
CA ARG A 414 -11.24 -1.90 40.45
C ARG A 414 -10.47 -2.80 39.49
N LEU A 415 -9.21 -3.10 39.79
CA LEU A 415 -8.41 -4.05 39.00
C LEU A 415 -8.99 -5.45 39.04
N ALA A 416 -9.37 -5.93 40.23
CA ALA A 416 -10.03 -7.23 40.39
C ALA A 416 -11.35 -7.28 39.61
N GLN A 417 -12.10 -6.17 39.57
CA GLN A 417 -13.33 -6.07 38.78
C GLN A 417 -13.04 -6.14 37.27
N PHE A 418 -12.03 -5.41 36.79
CA PHE A 418 -11.59 -5.49 35.39
C PHE A 418 -11.21 -6.92 34.97
N VAL A 419 -10.45 -7.63 35.80
CA VAL A 419 -10.07 -9.02 35.52
C VAL A 419 -11.29 -9.93 35.45
N ARG A 420 -12.28 -9.74 36.34
CA ARG A 420 -13.54 -10.51 36.33
C ARG A 420 -14.41 -10.20 35.12
N ASP A 421 -14.50 -8.94 34.71
CA ASP A 421 -15.33 -8.50 33.58
C ASP A 421 -14.69 -8.83 32.22
N THR A 422 -13.36 -8.96 32.20
CA THR A 422 -12.60 -9.34 31.00
C THR A 422 -12.59 -10.84 30.83
N ASN A 423 -13.23 -11.35 29.78
CA ASN A 423 -13.31 -12.79 29.51
C ASN A 423 -12.01 -13.32 28.88
N TRP A 424 -10.91 -13.31 29.65
CA TRP A 424 -9.54 -13.62 29.22
C TRP A 424 -9.42 -14.91 28.41
N HIS A 425 -10.12 -15.97 28.81
CA HIS A 425 -10.08 -17.28 28.15
C HIS A 425 -10.66 -17.28 26.73
N ARG A 426 -11.52 -16.31 26.40
CA ARG A 426 -12.11 -16.16 25.05
C ARG A 426 -11.35 -15.16 24.19
N LEU A 427 -10.38 -14.43 24.75
CA LEU A 427 -9.58 -13.48 23.99
C LEU A 427 -8.53 -14.21 23.13
N PRO A 428 -8.28 -13.74 21.90
CA PRO A 428 -7.14 -14.21 21.10
C PRO A 428 -5.82 -14.10 21.86
N GLN A 429 -4.89 -15.03 21.61
CA GLN A 429 -3.60 -15.04 22.29
C GLN A 429 -2.78 -13.75 22.07
N SER A 430 -2.95 -13.10 20.91
CA SER A 430 -2.34 -11.78 20.63
C SER A 430 -2.91 -10.68 21.53
N THR A 431 -4.23 -10.61 21.69
CA THR A 431 -4.90 -9.65 22.58
C THR A 431 -4.46 -9.83 24.03
N GLN A 432 -4.33 -11.08 24.50
CA GLN A 432 -3.84 -11.35 25.85
C GLN A 432 -2.43 -10.81 26.06
N LYS A 433 -1.50 -11.09 25.13
CA LYS A 433 -0.12 -10.57 25.18
C LYS A 433 -0.06 -9.04 25.17
N HIS A 434 -0.93 -8.39 24.42
CA HIS A 434 -1.00 -6.93 24.39
C HIS A 434 -1.53 -6.36 25.71
N LEU A 435 -2.53 -6.97 26.34
CA LEU A 435 -2.99 -6.58 27.67
C LEU A 435 -1.90 -6.79 28.74
N ASP A 436 -1.13 -7.88 28.64
CA ASP A 436 0.03 -8.13 29.51
C ASP A 436 1.09 -7.02 29.40
N HIS A 437 1.12 -6.28 28.28
CA HIS A 437 2.00 -5.12 28.09
C HIS A 437 1.35 -3.78 28.52
N ILE A 438 0.06 -3.59 28.21
CA ILE A 438 -0.69 -2.36 28.51
C ILE A 438 -0.86 -2.15 30.01
N LEU A 439 -1.21 -3.20 30.75
CA LEU A 439 -1.59 -3.09 32.16
C LEU A 439 -0.43 -2.61 33.05
N PRO A 440 0.81 -3.14 32.93
CA PRO A 440 1.97 -2.58 33.63
C PRO A 440 2.18 -1.09 33.33
N ALA A 441 2.21 -0.71 32.04
CA ALA A 441 2.45 0.67 31.63
C ALA A 441 1.37 1.63 32.15
N LEU A 442 0.10 1.19 32.15
CA LEU A 442 -1.02 1.94 32.71
C LEU A 442 -0.87 2.17 34.22
N LEU A 443 -0.45 1.15 34.97
CA LEU A 443 -0.27 1.26 36.42
C LEU A 443 0.91 2.15 36.78
N GLU A 444 2.02 2.03 36.07
CA GLU A 444 3.18 2.93 36.23
C GLU A 444 2.81 4.38 35.93
N HIS A 445 2.08 4.61 34.84
CA HIS A 445 1.61 5.94 34.47
C HIS A 445 0.64 6.50 35.53
N SER A 446 -0.26 5.68 36.07
CA SER A 446 -1.20 6.06 37.13
C SER A 446 -0.46 6.36 38.45
N GLN A 447 0.60 5.61 38.76
CA GLN A 447 1.44 5.88 39.93
C GLN A 447 2.09 7.27 39.84
N GLN A 448 2.58 7.64 38.65
CA GLN A 448 3.27 8.92 38.44
C GLN A 448 2.32 10.13 38.36
N ASN A 449 1.11 9.93 37.80
CA ASN A 449 0.20 11.03 37.44
C ASN A 449 -1.10 11.05 38.27
N GLY A 450 -1.26 10.09 39.18
CA GLY A 450 -2.44 9.92 40.03
C GLY A 450 -3.38 8.82 39.52
N TRP A 451 -4.12 8.23 40.46
CA TRP A 451 -4.98 7.06 40.21
C TRP A 451 -6.39 7.44 39.71
N HIS A 452 -6.70 8.73 39.67
CA HIS A 452 -7.96 9.25 39.14
C HIS A 452 -8.00 9.07 37.62
N GLY A 453 -9.00 8.35 37.11
CA GLY A 453 -9.14 8.05 35.68
C GLY A 453 -8.80 6.61 35.31
N LEU A 454 -8.02 5.89 36.13
CA LEU A 454 -7.71 4.46 35.92
C LEU A 454 -8.98 3.63 35.69
N GLY A 455 -10.01 3.87 36.51
CA GLY A 455 -11.28 3.15 36.39
C GLY A 455 -11.93 3.29 35.00
N GLY A 456 -11.92 4.49 34.41
CA GLY A 456 -12.49 4.73 33.08
C GLY A 456 -11.67 4.12 31.95
N LEU A 457 -10.34 4.05 32.11
CA LEU A 457 -9.47 3.34 31.18
C LEU A 457 -9.67 1.83 31.23
N LEU A 458 -9.86 1.26 32.41
CA LEU A 458 -10.18 -0.15 32.55
C LEU A 458 -11.55 -0.48 31.92
N ASP A 459 -12.56 0.40 32.07
CA ASP A 459 -13.84 0.27 31.36
C ASP A 459 -13.64 0.28 29.84
N LEU A 460 -12.82 1.20 29.33
CA LEU A 460 -12.50 1.28 27.91
C LEU A 460 -11.84 -0.01 27.43
N LEU A 461 -10.83 -0.51 28.14
CA LEU A 461 -10.13 -1.76 27.81
C LEU A 461 -11.10 -2.94 27.81
N THR A 462 -12.01 -3.04 28.78
CA THR A 462 -13.06 -4.07 28.80
C THR A 462 -13.98 -3.94 27.59
N ALA A 463 -14.45 -2.73 27.26
CA ALA A 463 -15.37 -2.48 26.15
C ALA A 463 -14.76 -2.83 24.78
N VAL A 464 -13.45 -2.63 24.61
CA VAL A 464 -12.74 -2.90 23.35
C VAL A 464 -11.98 -4.23 23.33
N SER A 465 -11.95 -4.98 24.44
CA SER A 465 -11.21 -6.24 24.57
C SER A 465 -11.53 -7.27 23.48
N GLY A 466 -12.78 -7.35 23.03
CA GLY A 466 -13.22 -8.22 21.94
C GLY A 466 -12.81 -7.76 20.53
N ARG A 467 -12.22 -6.57 20.40
CA ARG A 467 -11.79 -5.95 19.14
C ARG A 467 -10.27 -5.84 19.13
N SER A 468 -9.61 -6.89 18.64
CA SER A 468 -8.15 -7.01 18.69
C SER A 468 -7.42 -5.79 18.13
N SER A 469 -7.96 -5.13 17.10
CA SER A 469 -7.38 -3.91 16.51
C SER A 469 -7.17 -2.78 17.52
N TYR A 470 -8.14 -2.52 18.40
CA TYR A 470 -8.03 -1.44 19.38
C TYR A 470 -7.09 -1.77 20.53
N ILE A 471 -7.05 -3.03 20.96
CA ILE A 471 -6.11 -3.46 22.01
C ILE A 471 -4.67 -3.43 21.48
N THR A 472 -4.42 -3.92 20.27
CA THR A 472 -3.09 -3.84 19.67
C THR A 472 -2.65 -2.38 19.48
N MET A 473 -3.55 -1.52 19.00
CA MET A 473 -3.32 -0.09 18.89
C MET A 473 -2.92 0.57 20.22
N LEU A 474 -3.61 0.24 21.33
CA LEU A 474 -3.24 0.76 22.65
C LEU A 474 -1.89 0.23 23.14
N ALA A 475 -1.56 -1.03 22.82
CA ALA A 475 -0.27 -1.62 23.20
C ALA A 475 0.91 -1.01 22.46
N GLU A 476 0.76 -0.70 21.17
CA GLU A 476 1.83 -0.12 20.35
C GLU A 476 1.95 1.41 20.50
N GLN A 477 1.00 2.08 21.16
CA GLN A 477 1.04 3.54 21.38
C GLN A 477 0.96 3.93 22.87
N PRO A 478 2.06 3.87 23.64
CA PRO A 478 2.08 4.28 25.05
C PRO A 478 1.68 5.74 25.28
N ALA A 479 1.97 6.62 24.32
CA ALA A 479 1.56 8.02 24.35
C ALA A 479 0.03 8.18 24.32
N LEU A 480 -0.68 7.30 23.61
CA LEU A 480 -2.14 7.30 23.57
C LEU A 480 -2.74 6.88 24.91
N ILE A 481 -2.18 5.88 25.57
CA ILE A 481 -2.59 5.48 26.94
C ILE A 481 -2.46 6.68 27.89
N SER A 482 -1.32 7.38 27.83
CA SER A 482 -1.07 8.57 28.64
C SER A 482 -2.10 9.68 28.35
N HIS A 483 -2.41 9.91 27.07
CA HIS A 483 -3.40 10.89 26.65
C HIS A 483 -4.80 10.52 27.16
N LEU A 484 -5.23 9.26 26.97
CA LEU A 484 -6.51 8.75 27.44
C LEU A 484 -6.63 8.76 28.96
N HIS A 485 -5.53 8.55 29.68
CA HIS A 485 -5.48 8.71 31.14
C HIS A 485 -5.76 10.16 31.54
N HIS A 486 -5.14 11.11 30.85
CA HIS A 486 -5.42 12.53 31.04
C HIS A 486 -6.87 12.91 30.68
N ILE A 487 -7.47 12.31 29.65
CA ILE A 487 -8.91 12.47 29.35
C ILE A 487 -9.74 11.97 30.53
N ALA A 488 -9.47 10.73 30.96
CA ALA A 488 -10.25 10.05 31.98
C ALA A 488 -10.17 10.74 33.35
N SER A 489 -9.04 11.36 33.68
CA SER A 489 -8.85 12.08 34.93
C SER A 489 -9.57 13.43 34.98
N ARG A 490 -9.81 14.07 33.83
CA ARG A 490 -10.43 15.41 33.74
C ARG A 490 -11.90 15.39 33.36
N ALA A 491 -12.32 14.41 32.56
CA ALA A 491 -13.67 14.36 32.00
C ALA A 491 -14.17 12.92 31.88
N ALA A 492 -14.81 12.42 32.95
CA ALA A 492 -15.36 11.07 33.01
C ALA A 492 -16.34 10.76 31.87
N TRP A 493 -17.11 11.75 31.42
CA TRP A 493 -18.04 11.59 30.29
C TRP A 493 -17.31 11.27 28.97
N LEU A 494 -16.16 11.92 28.71
CA LEU A 494 -15.43 11.71 27.45
C LEU A 494 -14.87 10.30 27.35
N ILE A 495 -14.30 9.76 28.44
CA ILE A 495 -13.78 8.39 28.42
C ILE A 495 -14.91 7.35 28.33
N GLN A 496 -16.05 7.59 28.98
CA GLN A 496 -17.25 6.76 28.83
C GLN A 496 -17.80 6.80 27.40
N TYR A 497 -17.77 7.97 26.76
CA TYR A 497 -18.21 8.15 25.39
C TYR A 497 -17.30 7.40 24.40
N ILE A 498 -15.99 7.43 24.61
CA ILE A 498 -15.02 6.63 23.84
C ILE A 498 -15.30 5.13 24.02
N ALA A 499 -15.57 4.68 25.25
CA ALA A 499 -15.88 3.26 25.52
C ALA A 499 -17.18 2.82 24.81
N ALA A 500 -18.20 3.68 24.77
CA ALA A 500 -19.45 3.40 24.05
C ALA A 500 -19.29 3.48 22.51
N HIS A 501 -18.36 4.32 22.03
CA HIS A 501 -18.11 4.55 20.61
C HIS A 501 -16.61 4.46 20.25
N PRO A 502 -16.02 3.24 20.23
CA PRO A 502 -14.57 3.09 20.05
C PRO A 502 -14.00 3.61 18.73
N LEU A 503 -14.83 3.79 17.68
CA LEU A 503 -14.42 4.40 16.41
C LEU A 503 -13.85 5.82 16.57
N VAL A 504 -14.16 6.48 17.67
CA VAL A 504 -13.62 7.80 18.00
C VAL A 504 -12.11 7.73 18.23
N LEU A 505 -11.58 6.59 18.71
CA LEU A 505 -10.15 6.38 18.88
C LEU A 505 -9.37 6.57 17.57
N ASP A 506 -9.94 6.11 16.45
CA ASP A 506 -9.32 6.22 15.12
C ASP A 506 -9.13 7.69 14.71
N ASP A 507 -10.00 8.57 15.19
CA ASP A 507 -9.94 10.00 14.92
C ASP A 507 -9.03 10.76 15.91
N ILE A 508 -8.98 10.36 17.18
CA ILE A 508 -8.03 10.90 18.19
C ILE A 508 -6.59 10.74 17.69
N ILE A 509 -6.26 9.58 17.11
CA ILE A 509 -4.91 9.25 16.63
C ILE A 509 -4.54 10.02 15.36
N SER A 510 -5.51 10.27 14.48
CA SER A 510 -5.25 10.95 13.21
C SER A 510 -5.14 12.48 13.34
N GLU A 511 -5.10 13.02 14.56
CA GLU A 511 -5.00 14.44 14.91
C GLU A 511 -5.91 15.35 14.04
N ARG A 512 -7.06 14.83 13.62
CA ARG A 512 -7.92 15.53 12.67
C ARG A 512 -8.48 16.77 13.34
N ARG A 513 -8.03 17.95 12.88
CA ARG A 513 -8.47 19.26 13.39
C ARG A 513 -9.99 19.34 13.53
N LEU A 514 -10.43 20.00 14.61
CA LEU A 514 -11.81 20.42 14.76
C LEU A 514 -12.22 21.23 13.51
N ILE A 515 -13.39 20.95 12.97
CA ILE A 515 -13.98 21.71 11.86
C ILE A 515 -14.94 22.73 12.48
N PRO A 516 -14.56 24.01 12.59
CA PRO A 516 -15.43 24.99 13.21
C PRO A 516 -16.51 25.45 12.23
N GLY A 517 -17.75 25.49 12.70
CA GLY A 517 -18.87 26.09 11.98
C GLY A 517 -19.73 25.10 11.19
N LYS A 518 -21.04 25.37 11.18
CA LYS A 518 -22.08 24.52 10.59
C LYS A 518 -21.89 24.28 9.10
N ASP A 519 -21.46 25.29 8.34
CA ASP A 519 -21.28 25.19 6.89
C ASP A 519 -20.08 24.30 6.52
N ALA A 520 -19.00 24.37 7.28
CA ALA A 520 -17.81 23.53 7.07
C ALA A 520 -18.10 22.06 7.44
N LEU A 521 -18.87 21.82 8.52
CA LEU A 521 -19.35 20.48 8.86
C LEU A 521 -20.27 19.91 7.78
N ALA A 522 -21.16 20.73 7.20
CA ALA A 522 -22.04 20.30 6.11
C ALA A 522 -21.25 19.92 4.84
N GLN A 523 -20.21 20.69 4.50
CA GLN A 523 -19.35 20.39 3.35
C GLN A 523 -18.53 19.11 3.55
N ASP A 524 -17.93 18.92 4.73
CA ASP A 524 -17.17 17.70 5.05
C ASP A 524 -18.08 16.46 5.10
N LEU A 525 -19.27 16.59 5.70
CA LEU A 525 -20.27 15.51 5.68
C LEU A 525 -20.71 15.17 4.25
N ALA A 526 -21.03 16.18 3.42
CA ALA A 526 -21.41 15.97 2.03
C ALA A 526 -20.32 15.25 1.23
N ALA A 527 -19.06 15.63 1.40
CA ALA A 527 -17.92 14.97 0.75
C ALA A 527 -17.75 13.51 1.20
N ARG A 528 -17.99 13.20 2.48
CA ARG A 528 -17.88 11.82 3.03
C ARG A 528 -19.01 10.90 2.62
N LEU A 529 -20.20 11.46 2.41
CA LEU A 529 -21.38 10.74 1.95
C LEU A 529 -21.44 10.64 0.42
N GLN A 530 -20.56 11.34 -0.29
CA GLN A 530 -20.50 11.31 -1.74
C GLN A 530 -20.12 9.89 -2.23
N ASN A 531 -20.88 9.37 -3.18
CA ASN A 531 -20.68 8.04 -3.78
C ASN A 531 -20.92 6.84 -2.83
N ILE A 532 -21.76 7.01 -1.81
CA ILE A 532 -22.34 5.87 -1.08
C ILE A 532 -23.72 5.58 -1.65
N ASP A 533 -23.86 4.50 -2.39
CA ASP A 533 -25.12 4.13 -3.04
C ASP A 533 -25.99 3.19 -2.18
N ASP A 534 -25.41 2.62 -1.11
CA ASP A 534 -26.07 1.73 -0.17
C ASP A 534 -26.62 2.48 1.06
N GLU A 535 -27.91 2.28 1.35
CA GLU A 535 -28.63 3.00 2.42
C GLU A 535 -28.08 2.67 3.82
N GLU A 536 -27.79 1.39 4.08
CA GLU A 536 -27.30 0.95 5.38
C GLU A 536 -25.92 1.56 5.67
N THR A 537 -25.01 1.49 4.70
CA THR A 537 -23.69 2.11 4.74
C THR A 537 -23.77 3.63 4.89
N TRP A 538 -24.73 4.27 4.22
CA TRP A 538 -24.95 5.71 4.34
C TRP A 538 -25.37 6.10 5.76
N GLN A 539 -26.30 5.34 6.36
CA GLN A 539 -26.73 5.57 7.74
C GLN A 539 -25.61 5.32 8.75
N HIS A 540 -24.77 4.30 8.54
CA HIS A 540 -23.59 4.06 9.37
C HIS A 540 -22.60 5.22 9.28
N ALA A 541 -22.25 5.67 8.07
CA ALA A 541 -21.34 6.79 7.87
C ALA A 541 -21.85 8.08 8.53
N LEU A 542 -23.16 8.33 8.51
CA LEU A 542 -23.77 9.47 9.19
C LEU A 542 -23.65 9.37 10.72
N ARG A 543 -23.90 8.19 11.30
CA ARG A 543 -23.76 7.94 12.74
C ARG A 543 -22.31 8.10 13.20
N ASP A 544 -21.37 7.49 12.47
CA ASP A 544 -19.93 7.59 12.74
C ASP A 544 -19.49 9.05 12.74
N TYR A 545 -19.90 9.81 11.72
CA TYR A 545 -19.60 11.22 11.61
C TYR A 545 -20.10 12.02 12.81
N LYS A 546 -21.36 11.82 13.19
CA LYS A 546 -21.95 12.45 14.38
C LYS A 546 -21.15 12.12 15.64
N HIS A 547 -20.75 10.85 15.82
CA HIS A 547 -20.05 10.45 17.03
C HIS A 547 -18.67 11.10 17.13
N VAL A 548 -17.93 11.15 16.02
CA VAL A 548 -16.62 11.83 15.93
C VAL A 548 -16.75 13.32 16.22
N GLN A 549 -17.68 14.03 15.58
CA GLN A 549 -17.81 15.49 15.76
C GLN A 549 -18.32 15.86 17.16
N THR A 550 -19.24 15.07 17.72
CA THR A 550 -19.68 15.22 19.12
C THR A 550 -18.50 15.12 20.07
N PHE A 551 -17.66 14.10 19.91
CA PHE A 551 -16.46 13.93 20.75
C PHE A 551 -15.52 15.13 20.61
N LYS A 552 -15.19 15.56 19.38
CA LYS A 552 -14.28 16.69 19.15
C LYS A 552 -14.78 17.99 19.77
N THR A 553 -16.08 18.23 19.70
CA THR A 553 -16.69 19.45 20.25
C THR A 553 -16.58 19.45 21.77
N ALA A 554 -16.94 18.34 22.43
CA ALA A 554 -16.79 18.19 23.87
C ALA A 554 -15.31 18.19 24.33
N TRP A 555 -14.41 17.64 23.52
CA TRP A 555 -12.97 17.71 23.76
C TRP A 555 -12.43 19.14 23.68
N ALA A 556 -12.87 19.91 22.69
CA ALA A 556 -12.45 21.30 22.50
C ALA A 556 -12.98 22.22 23.61
N ASP A 557 -14.20 21.98 24.09
CA ASP A 557 -14.81 22.67 25.25
C ASP A 557 -14.00 22.42 26.53
N THR A 558 -13.69 21.16 26.85
CA THR A 558 -12.93 20.79 28.05
C THR A 558 -11.47 21.29 28.09
N HIS A 559 -10.95 21.82 26.96
CA HIS A 559 -9.60 22.35 26.82
C HIS A 559 -9.55 23.85 26.50
N ASP A 560 -10.66 24.59 26.70
CA ASP A 560 -10.80 26.03 26.39
C ASP A 560 -10.45 26.40 24.93
N LYS A 561 -10.53 25.43 24.01
CA LYS A 561 -10.25 25.63 22.57
C LYS A 561 -11.51 26.03 21.79
N LEU A 562 -12.68 25.95 22.42
CA LEU A 562 -13.95 26.43 21.88
C LEU A 562 -14.72 27.18 22.99
N PRO A 563 -15.18 28.42 22.78
CA PRO A 563 -16.05 29.09 23.74
C PRO A 563 -17.37 28.34 23.90
N LEU A 564 -17.92 28.25 25.11
CA LEU A 564 -19.20 27.59 25.39
C LEU A 564 -20.37 28.10 24.52
N MET A 565 -20.28 29.35 24.02
CA MET A 565 -21.26 29.96 23.12
C MET A 565 -21.16 29.47 21.65
N GLN A 566 -20.15 28.66 21.34
CA GLN A 566 -19.87 28.07 20.02
C GLN A 566 -19.95 26.54 20.02
N VAL A 567 -20.11 25.92 21.19
CA VAL A 567 -20.51 24.51 21.40
C VAL A 567 -21.97 24.34 21.00
#